data_AF-A0A0L0F495-F1
#
_entry.id   AF-A0A0L0F495-F1
#
_cell.length_a   1.000
_cell.length_b   1.000
_cell.length_c   1.000
_cell.angle_alpha   90.00
_cell.angle_beta   90.00
_cell.angle_gamma   90.00
#
_symmetry.space_group_name_H-M   'P 1'
#
loop_
_entity.id
_entity.type
_entity.pdbx_description
1 polymer ?
#
loop_
_entity_poly.entity_id
_entity_poly.type
_entity_poly.pdbx_seq_one_letter_code
_entity_poly.pdbx_strand_id
1 'polypeptide(L)' 'TSVEEQNYVCHCQCRLDNLECVVVADKEYPSRVAFGLIAQIMDDFSKQYPKSVWVSAKPA' A
#
# COMPACT_ATOMS: atom_id res chain seq x y z
N THR A 1 6.39 -5.67 -4.16
CA THR A 1 6.51 -7.14 -4.08
C THR A 1 5.12 -7.73 -4.03
N SER A 2 4.87 -8.89 -4.66
CA SER A 2 3.58 -9.58 -4.57
C SER A 2 3.77 -10.92 -3.87
N VAL A 3 2.85 -11.30 -2.99
CA VAL A 3 2.82 -12.60 -2.29
C VAL A 3 1.50 -13.27 -2.64
N GLU A 4 1.54 -14.48 -3.19
CA GLU A 4 0.34 -15.26 -3.52
C GLU A 4 0.04 -16.26 -2.39
N GLU A 5 -1.18 -16.25 -1.88
CA GLU A 5 -1.65 -17.18 -0.83
C GLU A 5 -3.04 -17.72 -1.23
N GLN A 6 -3.08 -19.00 -1.63
CA GLN A 6 -4.30 -19.67 -2.12
C GLN A 6 -4.98 -18.88 -3.28
N ASN A 7 -6.15 -18.31 -3.03
CA ASN A 7 -6.94 -17.53 -4.00
C ASN A 7 -6.67 -16.01 -3.91
N TYR A 8 -5.81 -15.58 -3.00
CA TYR A 8 -5.52 -14.17 -2.76
C TYR A 8 -4.08 -13.83 -3.16
N VAL A 9 -3.89 -12.57 -3.54
CA VAL A 9 -2.61 -11.97 -3.86
C VAL A 9 -2.45 -10.68 -3.06
N CYS A 10 -1.39 -10.63 -2.28
CA CYS A 10 -0.99 -9.46 -1.50
C CYS A 10 0.04 -8.67 -2.31
N HIS A 11 -0.29 -7.45 -2.71
CA HIS A 11 0.61 -6.52 -3.36
C HIS A 11 1.13 -5.51 -2.33
N CYS A 12 2.43 -5.56 -2.06
CA CYS A 12 3.12 -4.65 -1.15
C CYS A 12 3.97 -3.66 -1.96
N GLN A 13 3.98 -2.40 -1.59
CA GLN A 13 4.91 -1.42 -2.12
C GLN A 13 5.48 -0.61 -0.97
N CYS A 14 6.81 -0.49 -0.93
CA CYS A 14 7.53 0.36 0.02
C CYS A 14 8.11 1.56 -0.73
N ARG A 15 7.92 2.76 -0.20
CA ARG A 15 8.50 4.00 -0.72
C ARG A 15 9.74 4.36 0.10
N LEU A 16 10.62 5.18 -0.48
CA LEU A 16 11.91 5.62 0.11
C LEU A 16 11.75 6.38 1.44
N ASP A 17 10.56 6.87 1.75
CA ASP A 17 10.24 7.55 2.99
C ASP A 17 9.92 6.60 4.16
N ASN A 18 10.03 5.28 3.95
CA ASN A 18 9.61 4.20 4.85
C ASN A 18 8.09 4.12 5.02
N LEU A 19 7.32 4.67 4.08
CA LEU A 19 5.89 4.42 4.00
C LEU A 19 5.65 3.15 3.17
N GLU A 20 4.90 2.21 3.72
CA GLU A 20 4.53 0.97 3.04
C GLU A 20 3.00 0.86 2.95
N CYS A 21 2.53 0.36 1.82
CA CYS A 21 1.12 0.06 1.60
C CYS A 21 1.00 -1.38 1.08
N VAL A 22 0.05 -2.10 1.64
CA VAL A 22 -0.26 -3.49 1.29
C VAL A 22 -1.72 -3.54 0.87
N VAL A 23 -1.97 -4.09 -0.32
CA VAL A 23 -3.31 -4.36 -0.83
C VAL A 23 -3.46 -5.86 -1.03
N VAL A 24 -4.46 -6.44 -0.38
CA VAL A 24 -4.85 -7.83 -0.57
C VAL A 24 -6.03 -7.85 -1.53
N ALA A 25 -5.88 -8.56 -2.64
CA ALA A 25 -6.93 -8.72 -3.65
C ALA A 25 -7.03 -10.19 -4.06
N ASP A 26 -8.13 -10.59 -4.68
CA ASP A 26 -8.26 -11.90 -5.28
C ASP A 26 -7.30 -12.08 -6.46
N LYS A 27 -6.93 -13.32 -6.77
CA LYS A 27 -6.02 -13.66 -7.89
C LYS A 27 -6.55 -13.24 -9.27
N GLU A 28 -7.86 -13.09 -9.39
CA GLU A 28 -8.52 -12.60 -10.61
C GLU A 28 -8.31 -11.09 -10.81
N TYR A 29 -7.93 -10.36 -9.74
CA TYR A 29 -7.70 -8.93 -9.81
C TYR A 29 -6.37 -8.62 -10.52
N PRO A 30 -6.36 -7.75 -11.54
CA PRO A 30 -5.13 -7.48 -12.28
C PRO A 30 -4.09 -6.76 -11.41
N SER A 31 -2.89 -7.34 -11.30
CA SER A 31 -1.78 -6.77 -10.51
C SER A 31 -1.48 -5.31 -10.87
N ARG A 32 -1.61 -4.92 -12.15
CA ARG A 32 -1.39 -3.55 -12.61
C ARG A 32 -2.35 -2.55 -11.96
N VAL A 33 -3.61 -2.94 -11.79
CA VAL A 33 -4.63 -2.09 -11.16
C VAL A 33 -4.37 -2.02 -9.66
N ALA A 34 -3.95 -3.12 -9.03
CA ALA A 34 -3.57 -3.13 -7.62
C ALA A 34 -2.39 -2.18 -7.33
N PHE A 35 -1.33 -2.24 -8.14
CA PHE A 35 -0.19 -1.31 -8.00
C PHE A 35 -0.55 0.15 -8.29
N GLY A 36 -1.45 0.40 -9.24
CA GLY A 36 -1.98 1.74 -9.48
C GLY A 36 -2.76 2.30 -8.29
N LEU A 37 -3.61 1.47 -7.69
CA LEU A 37 -4.36 1.80 -6.48
C LEU A 37 -3.43 2.11 -5.30
N ILE A 38 -2.38 1.28 -5.11
CA ILE A 38 -1.37 1.50 -4.07
C ILE A 38 -0.72 2.88 -4.24
N ALA A 39 -0.26 3.21 -5.46
CA ALA A 39 0.38 4.49 -5.73
C ALA A 39 -0.56 5.68 -5.43
N GLN A 40 -1.83 5.58 -5.84
CA GLN A 40 -2.82 6.62 -5.57
C GLN A 40 -3.08 6.79 -4.07
N ILE A 41 -3.27 5.69 -3.32
CA ILE A 41 -3.50 5.73 -1.87
C ILE A 41 -2.29 6.33 -1.15
N MET A 42 -1.07 5.93 -1.53
CA MET A 42 0.15 6.49 -0.96
C MET A 42 0.27 8.00 -1.19
N ASP A 43 -0.04 8.47 -2.39
CA ASP A 43 0.00 9.89 -2.72
C ASP A 43 -1.07 10.67 -1.96
N ASP A 44 -2.30 10.15 -1.86
CA ASP A 44 -3.37 10.81 -1.12
C ASP A 44 -3.12 10.81 0.40
N PHE A 45 -2.51 9.74 0.93
CA PHE A 45 -2.05 9.70 2.32
C PHE A 45 -0.93 10.72 2.56
N SER A 46 0.04 10.81 1.65
CA SER A 46 1.16 11.76 1.76
C SER A 46 0.70 13.21 1.69
N LYS A 47 -0.39 13.51 0.96
CA LYS A 47 -1.00 14.84 0.89
C LYS A 47 -1.75 15.20 2.18
N GLN A 48 -2.45 14.26 2.79
CA GLN A 48 -3.22 14.51 4.01
C GLN A 48 -2.36 14.49 5.28
N TYR A 49 -1.38 13.59 5.34
CA TYR A 49 -0.55 13.36 6.50
C TYR A 49 0.93 13.56 6.13
N PRO A 50 1.53 14.70 6.49
CA PRO A 50 2.96 14.90 6.30
C PRO A 50 3.76 13.94 7.20
N LYS A 51 5.00 13.63 6.77
CA LYS A 51 5.89 12.65 7.42
C LYS A 51 6.02 12.80 8.93
N SER A 52 6.09 14.04 9.42
CA SER A 52 6.18 14.34 10.84
C SER A 52 4.99 13.84 11.67
N VAL A 53 3.80 13.75 11.07
CA VAL A 53 2.56 13.39 11.75
C VAL A 53 2.43 11.88 11.87
N TRP A 54 2.62 11.14 10.78
CA TRP A 54 2.44 9.69 10.80
C TRP A 54 3.62 8.92 11.42
N VAL A 55 4.83 9.50 11.47
CA VAL A 55 5.96 8.90 12.22
C VAL A 55 5.70 8.89 13.73
N SER A 56 4.95 9.88 14.23
CA SER A 56 4.56 9.95 15.65
C SER A 56 3.16 9.37 15.90
N ALA A 57 2.48 8.85 14.88
CA ALA A 57 1.16 8.27 15.05
C ALA A 57 1.28 6.99 15.87
N LYS A 58 0.46 6.87 16.91
CA LYS A 58 0.38 5.66 17.71
C LYS A 58 -0.59 4.67 17.07
N PRO A 59 -0.29 3.36 17.08
CA PRO A 59 -1.28 2.36 16.72
C PRO A 59 -2.48 2.50 17.67
N ALA A 60 -3.69 2.41 17.10
CA ALA A 60 -4.94 2.44 17.84
C ALA A 60 -5.09 1.22 18.75
#